data_AF-A0A9Q1MLW7-F1
#
_entry.id   AF-A0A9Q1MLW7-F1
#
_cell.length_a   1.000
_cell.length_b   1.000
_cell.length_c   1.000
_cell.angle_alpha   90.00
_cell.angle_beta   90.00
_cell.angle_gamma   90.00
#
_symmetry.space_group_name_H-M   'P 1'
#
loop_
_entity.id
_entity.type
_entity.pdbx_description
1 polymer ?
#
loop_
_entity_poly.entity_id
_entity_poly.type
_entity_poly.pdbx_seq_one_letter_code
_entity_poly.pdbx_strand_id
1 'polypeptide(L)'
;MDATLSKASKLFPERSSMVKKLRAMTYNAEAQLRSQKNQASFLNQESLDPRYTSQLNHLRFYLPDMFPSLNKIVLLDHDVVVKRDLSRLWCINMKGKVNGAVETFLEGEPSFPRMDMLSNFTDPMVATKFDVKSCTWVFGINMLDVQEWRKQNLTGVYRKYLELV
;
A
#
# COMPACT_ATOMS: atom_id res chain seq x y z
N MET A 1 10.43 19.51 -13.85
CA MET A 1 11.46 18.45 -13.76
C MET A 1 12.67 18.93 -12.96
N ASP A 2 13.16 20.14 -13.21
CA ASP A 2 14.36 20.69 -12.55
C ASP A 2 14.25 20.88 -11.04
N ALA A 3 13.08 21.28 -10.51
CA ALA A 3 12.92 21.47 -9.07
C ALA A 3 13.01 20.15 -8.28
N THR A 4 12.40 19.07 -8.79
CA THR A 4 12.44 17.75 -8.15
C THR A 4 13.82 17.10 -8.29
N LEU A 5 14.43 17.20 -9.48
CA LEU A 5 15.78 16.70 -9.73
C LEU A 5 16.83 17.49 -8.92
N SER A 6 16.68 18.81 -8.80
CA SER A 6 17.53 19.66 -7.94
C SER A 6 17.39 19.31 -6.46
N LYS A 7 16.17 18.96 -6.01
CA LYS A 7 15.95 18.52 -4.62
C LYS A 7 16.59 17.15 -4.37
N ALA A 8 16.45 16.22 -5.32
CA ALA A 8 17.08 14.90 -5.24
C ALA A 8 18.61 14.98 -5.31
N SER A 9 19.19 15.84 -6.17
CA SER A 9 20.64 16.04 -6.26
C SER A 9 21.23 16.72 -5.01
N LYS A 10 20.47 17.63 -4.37
CA LYS A 10 20.84 18.21 -3.08
C LYS A 10 20.76 17.19 -1.93
N LEU A 11 19.78 16.29 -1.96
CA LEU A 11 19.60 15.24 -0.94
C LEU A 11 20.59 14.09 -1.10
N PHE A 12 21.04 13.81 -2.32
CA PHE A 12 21.94 12.72 -2.67
C PHE A 12 23.00 13.21 -3.66
N PRO A 13 24.00 13.99 -3.18
CA PRO A 13 25.01 14.60 -4.04
C PRO A 13 25.88 13.57 -4.77
N GLU A 14 26.00 12.37 -4.20
CA GLU A 14 26.75 11.24 -4.76
C GLU A 14 25.80 10.08 -5.11
N ARG A 15 25.91 9.47 -6.31
CA ARG A 15 25.10 8.27 -6.67
C ARG A 15 25.26 7.14 -5.64
N SER A 16 26.45 7.01 -5.06
CA SER A 16 26.76 6.07 -3.98
C SER A 16 25.86 6.24 -2.75
N SER A 17 25.49 7.48 -2.41
CA SER A 17 24.64 7.79 -1.25
C SER A 17 23.19 7.32 -1.46
N MET A 18 22.66 7.51 -2.66
CA MET A 18 21.33 7.03 -3.06
C MET A 18 21.29 5.50 -3.07
N VAL A 19 22.31 4.86 -3.66
CA VAL A 19 22.41 3.39 -3.71
C VAL A 19 22.53 2.79 -2.31
N LYS A 20 23.33 3.38 -1.41
CA LYS A 20 23.43 2.93 -0.02
C LYS A 20 22.08 3.02 0.70
N LYS A 21 21.36 4.14 0.52
CA LYS A 21 20.04 4.32 1.13
C LYS A 21 19.02 3.35 0.55
N LEU A 22 19.01 3.13 -0.76
CA LEU A 22 18.17 2.13 -1.42
C LEU A 22 18.45 0.72 -0.89
N ARG A 23 19.72 0.31 -0.79
CA ARG A 23 20.08 -1.00 -0.22
C ARG A 23 19.65 -1.15 1.24
N ALA A 24 19.82 -0.11 2.05
CA ALA A 24 19.35 -0.14 3.44
C ALA A 24 17.82 -0.26 3.52
N MET A 25 17.10 0.43 2.64
CA MET A 25 15.64 0.30 2.52
C MET A 25 15.21 -1.10 2.07
N THR A 26 15.92 -1.70 1.12
CA THR A 26 15.69 -3.10 0.68
C THR A 26 15.93 -4.08 1.82
N TYR A 27 17.03 -3.95 2.55
CA TYR A 27 17.32 -4.82 3.69
C TYR A 27 16.25 -4.71 4.79
N ASN A 28 15.80 -3.49 5.08
CA ASN A 28 14.73 -3.27 6.05
C ASN A 28 13.40 -3.93 5.59
N ALA A 29 13.09 -3.85 4.30
CA ALA A 29 11.95 -4.55 3.70
C ALA A 29 12.02 -6.06 3.88
N GLU A 30 13.18 -6.65 3.59
CA GLU A 30 13.41 -8.10 3.72
C GLU A 30 13.34 -8.55 5.18
N ALA A 31 13.89 -7.76 6.11
CA ALA A 31 13.80 -8.03 7.55
C ALA A 31 12.35 -8.01 8.02
N GLN A 32 11.55 -7.04 7.57
CA GLN A 32 10.12 -6.96 7.87
C GLN A 32 9.34 -8.15 7.28
N LEU A 33 9.68 -8.58 6.06
CA LEU A 33 9.06 -9.75 5.45
C LEU A 33 9.33 -11.03 6.27
N ARG A 34 10.58 -11.19 6.74
CA ARG A 34 10.96 -12.35 7.56
C ARG A 34 10.23 -12.37 8.90
N SER A 35 10.11 -11.22 9.57
CA SER A 35 9.42 -11.15 10.87
C SER A 35 7.92 -11.42 10.75
N GLN A 36 7.32 -11.12 9.59
CA GLN A 36 5.89 -11.23 9.34
C GLN A 36 5.47 -12.51 8.61
N LYS A 37 6.43 -13.39 8.30
CA LYS A 37 6.19 -14.60 7.48
C LYS A 37 5.11 -15.53 8.06
N ASN A 38 5.03 -15.65 9.38
CA ASN A 38 4.05 -16.52 10.04
C ASN A 38 2.66 -15.88 10.11
N GLN A 39 2.55 -14.57 10.22
CA GLN A 39 1.26 -13.87 10.23
C GLN A 39 0.67 -13.74 8.82
N ALA A 40 1.52 -13.56 7.80
CA ALA A 40 1.09 -13.48 6.42
C ALA A 40 0.60 -14.83 5.85
N SER A 41 1.04 -15.98 6.37
CA SER A 41 0.53 -17.29 5.93
C SER A 41 -0.92 -17.55 6.31
N PHE A 42 -1.44 -16.93 7.37
CA PHE A 42 -2.84 -17.09 7.79
C PHE A 42 -3.81 -16.34 6.86
N LEU A 43 -3.47 -15.11 6.47
CA LEU A 43 -4.29 -14.28 5.57
C LEU A 43 -4.40 -14.87 4.16
N ASN A 44 -3.38 -15.61 3.73
CA ASN A 44 -3.38 -16.35 2.48
C ASN A 44 -4.51 -17.39 2.41
N GLN A 45 -5.10 -17.75 3.55
CA GLN A 45 -6.18 -18.72 3.66
C GLN A 45 -7.58 -18.05 3.58
N GLU A 46 -7.67 -16.74 3.76
CA GLU A 46 -8.95 -16.00 3.76
C GLU A 46 -9.33 -15.38 2.41
N SER A 47 -8.35 -15.10 1.54
CA SER A 47 -8.66 -14.57 0.21
C SER A 47 -9.13 -15.68 -0.73
N LEU A 48 -10.28 -15.45 -1.36
CA LEU A 48 -10.88 -16.38 -2.34
C LEU A 48 -10.08 -16.46 -3.66
N ASP A 49 -9.16 -15.51 -3.90
CA ASP A 49 -8.38 -15.44 -5.13
C ASP A 49 -6.87 -15.70 -4.85
N PRO A 50 -6.28 -16.76 -5.43
CA PRO A 50 -4.87 -17.10 -5.26
C PRO A 50 -3.88 -16.00 -5.66
N ARG A 51 -4.29 -15.00 -6.46
CA ARG A 51 -3.44 -13.86 -6.83
C ARG A 51 -3.20 -12.92 -5.64
N TYR A 52 -4.12 -12.90 -4.68
CA TYR A 52 -4.03 -12.02 -3.51
C TYR A 52 -3.41 -12.68 -2.29
N THR A 53 -3.15 -14.00 -2.33
CA THR A 53 -2.53 -14.80 -1.25
C THR A 53 -0.99 -14.69 -1.21
N SER A 54 -0.42 -13.66 -1.82
CA SER A 54 1.02 -13.42 -1.71
C SER A 54 1.34 -12.70 -0.40
N GLN A 55 2.28 -13.26 0.37
CA GLN A 55 2.79 -12.63 1.59
C GLN A 55 3.36 -11.23 1.34
N LEU A 56 3.85 -10.97 0.13
CA LEU A 56 4.37 -9.67 -0.28
C LEU A 56 3.29 -8.60 -0.33
N ASN A 57 2.01 -8.97 -0.53
CA ASN A 57 0.91 -8.00 -0.49
C ASN A 57 0.76 -7.36 0.90
N HIS A 58 1.11 -8.11 1.95
CA HIS A 58 1.00 -7.65 3.34
C HIS A 58 2.09 -6.68 3.76
N LEU A 59 3.23 -6.65 3.06
CA LEU A 59 4.29 -5.67 3.30
C LEU A 59 3.82 -4.23 3.10
N ARG A 60 2.76 -4.02 2.30
CA ARG A 60 2.18 -2.69 2.06
C ARG A 60 1.73 -2.00 3.35
N PHE A 61 1.27 -2.77 4.34
CA PHE A 61 0.87 -2.23 5.66
C PHE A 61 2.04 -1.78 6.53
N TYR A 62 3.27 -2.19 6.18
CA TYR A 62 4.50 -1.84 6.90
C TYR A 62 5.34 -0.78 6.19
N LEU A 63 4.88 -0.24 5.06
CA LEU A 63 5.53 0.89 4.38
C LEU A 63 5.86 2.07 5.32
N PRO A 64 4.99 2.48 6.27
CA PRO A 64 5.32 3.57 7.17
C PRO A 64 6.49 3.27 8.12
N ASP A 65 6.67 2.01 8.50
CA ASP A 65 7.73 1.53 9.40
C ASP A 65 9.03 1.31 8.64
N MET A 66 8.94 0.80 7.40
CA MET A 66 10.08 0.59 6.52
C MET A 66 10.70 1.91 6.05
N PHE A 67 9.87 2.94 5.88
CA PHE A 67 10.25 4.26 5.40
C PHE A 67 9.88 5.39 6.39
N PRO A 68 10.46 5.39 7.61
CA PRO A 68 10.02 6.27 8.69
C PRO A 68 10.27 7.76 8.40
N SER A 69 11.25 8.07 7.54
CA SER A 69 11.59 9.45 7.16
C SER A 69 10.70 10.03 6.06
N LEU A 70 9.83 9.23 5.43
CA LEU A 70 8.96 9.70 4.35
C LEU A 70 7.58 10.08 4.90
N ASN A 71 6.98 11.13 4.32
CA ASN A 71 5.61 11.55 4.66
C ASN A 71 4.57 11.06 3.64
N LYS A 72 4.97 10.87 2.39
CA LYS A 72 4.14 10.30 1.33
C LYS A 72 4.92 9.32 0.47
N ILE A 73 4.22 8.40 -0.17
CA ILE A 73 4.78 7.42 -1.11
C ILE A 73 3.85 7.33 -2.32
N VAL A 74 4.40 7.40 -3.53
CA VAL A 74 3.69 6.95 -4.74
C VAL A 74 4.10 5.50 -4.95
N LEU A 75 3.15 4.58 -4.81
CA LEU A 75 3.36 3.15 -5.00
C LEU A 75 2.90 2.77 -6.42
N LEU A 76 3.85 2.26 -7.20
CA LEU A 76 3.62 1.73 -8.54
C LEU A 76 3.98 0.24 -8.55
N ASP A 77 3.08 -0.60 -9.07
CA ASP A 77 3.38 -2.01 -9.28
C ASP A 77 4.37 -2.20 -10.45
N HIS A 78 4.99 -3.37 -10.49
CA HIS A 78 6.07 -3.71 -11.42
C HIS A 78 5.64 -3.76 -12.91
N ASP A 79 4.35 -3.86 -13.17
CA ASP A 79 3.72 -3.94 -14.50
C ASP A 79 3.17 -2.59 -14.98
N VAL A 80 3.42 -1.50 -14.24
CA VAL A 80 2.97 -0.15 -14.59
C VAL A 80 3.92 0.54 -15.57
N VAL A 81 3.38 1.06 -16.68
CA VAL A 81 4.11 1.92 -17.62
C VAL A 81 3.75 3.39 -17.40
N VAL A 82 4.75 4.21 -17.06
CA VAL A 82 4.57 5.66 -16.84
C VAL A 82 4.80 6.42 -18.15
N LYS A 83 3.72 6.95 -18.72
CA LYS A 83 3.76 7.71 -19.99
C LYS A 83 3.91 9.23 -19.83
N ARG A 84 3.65 9.76 -18.62
CA ARG A 84 3.64 11.20 -18.33
C ARG A 84 4.18 11.46 -16.94
N ASP A 85 4.58 12.71 -16.70
CA ASP A 85 5.03 13.17 -15.38
C ASP A 85 3.96 12.96 -14.31
N LEU A 86 4.37 12.32 -13.20
CA LEU A 86 3.49 12.00 -12.08
C LEU A 86 3.54 13.07 -10.96
N SER A 87 4.29 14.15 -11.12
CA SER A 87 4.48 15.15 -10.06
C SER A 87 3.17 15.77 -9.60
N ARG A 88 2.17 15.84 -10.49
CA ARG A 88 0.81 16.30 -10.16
C ARG A 88 0.15 15.44 -9.09
N LEU A 89 0.41 14.13 -9.05
CA LEU A 89 -0.14 13.24 -8.03
C LEU A 89 0.31 13.67 -6.63
N TRP A 90 1.58 14.07 -6.49
CA TRP A 90 2.17 14.47 -5.20
C TRP A 90 1.46 15.64 -4.52
N CYS A 91 0.89 16.54 -5.32
CA CYS A 91 0.21 17.74 -4.87
C CYS A 91 -1.29 17.54 -4.61
N ILE A 92 -1.83 16.33 -4.80
CA ILE A 92 -3.25 16.06 -4.55
C ILE A 92 -3.54 16.24 -3.05
N ASN A 93 -4.63 16.96 -2.77
CA ASN A 93 -5.19 17.03 -1.43
C ASN A 93 -5.90 15.71 -1.11
N MET A 94 -5.30 14.93 -0.21
CA MET A 94 -5.81 13.63 0.25
C MET A 94 -7.03 13.75 1.19
N LYS A 95 -7.45 14.96 1.57
CA LYS A 95 -8.61 15.22 2.45
C LYS A 95 -8.58 14.40 3.76
N GLY A 96 -7.40 14.25 4.35
CA GLY A 96 -7.18 13.47 5.58
C GLY A 96 -7.29 11.94 5.40
N LYS A 97 -7.38 11.44 4.17
CA LYS A 97 -7.31 10.01 3.86
C LYS A 97 -5.86 9.55 3.72
N VAL A 98 -5.61 8.29 4.05
CA VAL A 98 -4.26 7.70 4.03
C VAL A 98 -3.88 7.11 2.68
N ASN A 99 -4.87 6.82 1.83
CA ASN A 99 -4.69 6.20 0.53
C ASN A 99 -5.53 6.91 -0.53
N GLY A 100 -4.88 7.37 -1.59
CA GLY A 100 -5.51 7.82 -2.83
C GLY A 100 -5.30 6.74 -3.89
N ALA A 101 -6.37 6.35 -4.57
CA ALA A 101 -6.35 5.35 -5.63
C ALA A 101 -7.09 5.87 -6.86
N VAL A 102 -6.81 5.27 -8.01
CA VAL A 102 -7.61 5.49 -9.22
C VAL A 102 -8.97 4.84 -8.99
N GLU A 103 -10.03 5.55 -9.36
CA GLU A 103 -11.37 4.99 -9.32
C GLU A 103 -11.45 3.83 -10.32
N THR A 104 -11.66 2.64 -9.79
CA THR A 104 -11.83 1.41 -10.58
C THR A 104 -13.26 0.91 -10.55
N PHE A 105 -14.20 1.67 -10.02
CA PHE A 105 -15.59 1.27 -9.94
C PHE A 105 -16.44 2.16 -10.84
N LEU A 106 -17.08 1.56 -11.84
CA LEU A 106 -18.11 2.20 -12.64
C LEU A 106 -19.42 1.45 -12.41
N GLU A 107 -20.40 2.17 -11.89
CA GLU A 107 -21.71 1.61 -11.59
C GLU A 107 -22.37 1.09 -12.89
N GLY A 108 -22.66 -0.21 -12.95
CA GLY A 108 -23.23 -0.89 -14.13
C GLY A 108 -22.27 -1.75 -14.94
N GLU A 109 -20.96 -1.70 -14.66
CA GLU A 109 -19.96 -2.54 -15.33
C GLU A 109 -19.63 -3.79 -14.48
N PRO A 110 -19.89 -5.02 -14.98
CA PRO A 110 -19.82 -6.26 -14.21
C PRO A 110 -18.40 -6.72 -13.84
N SER A 111 -17.37 -6.07 -14.38
CA SER A 111 -15.97 -6.51 -14.32
C SER A 111 -15.14 -5.92 -13.16
N PHE A 112 -15.75 -5.19 -12.23
CA PHE A 112 -14.99 -4.47 -11.20
C PHE A 112 -15.09 -5.10 -9.81
N PRO A 113 -13.99 -5.07 -9.02
CA PRO A 113 -13.91 -5.79 -7.77
C PRO A 113 -14.81 -5.13 -6.72
N ARG A 114 -15.98 -5.73 -6.51
CA ARG A 114 -16.81 -5.45 -5.33
C ARG A 114 -16.26 -6.23 -4.14
N MET A 115 -16.56 -5.75 -2.95
CA MET A 115 -16.05 -6.37 -1.72
C MET A 115 -16.46 -7.84 -1.60
N ASP A 116 -17.66 -8.20 -2.06
CA ASP A 116 -18.21 -9.57 -2.05
C ASP A 116 -17.48 -10.57 -2.95
N MET A 117 -16.71 -10.07 -3.92
CA MET A 117 -15.85 -10.92 -4.76
C MET A 117 -14.48 -11.19 -4.12
N LEU A 118 -14.06 -10.35 -3.16
CA LEU A 118 -12.72 -10.38 -2.58
C LEU A 118 -12.69 -10.92 -1.15
N SER A 119 -13.83 -10.90 -0.45
CA SER A 119 -13.91 -11.25 0.96
C SER A 119 -15.09 -12.16 1.24
N ASN A 120 -14.90 -13.08 2.19
CA ASN A 120 -15.94 -14.00 2.62
C ASN A 120 -16.89 -13.30 3.61
N PHE A 121 -18.03 -12.81 3.12
CA PHE A 121 -19.07 -12.20 3.97
C PHE A 121 -19.85 -13.20 4.84
N THR A 122 -19.54 -14.50 4.77
CA THR A 122 -20.01 -15.47 5.77
C THR A 122 -19.31 -15.27 7.12
N ASP A 123 -18.13 -14.64 7.14
CA ASP A 123 -17.45 -14.26 8.38
C ASP A 123 -18.18 -13.09 9.06
N PRO A 124 -18.69 -13.27 10.30
CA PRO A 124 -19.36 -12.21 11.05
C PRO A 124 -18.49 -10.96 11.26
N MET A 125 -17.16 -11.11 11.38
CA MET A 125 -16.24 -9.98 11.55
C MET A 125 -16.19 -9.09 10.31
N VAL A 126 -16.25 -9.70 9.12
CA VAL A 126 -16.29 -9.00 7.83
C VAL A 126 -17.67 -8.37 7.62
N ALA A 127 -18.75 -9.15 7.79
CA ALA A 127 -20.11 -8.69 7.57
C ALA A 127 -20.54 -7.55 8.50
N THR A 128 -20.00 -7.49 9.72
CA THR A 128 -20.32 -6.41 10.68
C THR A 128 -19.56 -5.12 10.36
N LYS A 129 -18.38 -5.21 9.74
CA LYS A 129 -17.50 -4.04 9.52
C LYS A 129 -17.55 -3.45 8.12
N PHE A 130 -17.98 -4.22 7.13
CA PHE A 130 -17.94 -3.82 5.73
C PHE A 130 -19.31 -3.95 5.07
N ASP A 131 -19.60 -3.06 4.12
CA ASP A 131 -20.76 -3.20 3.24
C ASP A 131 -20.36 -4.03 2.01
N VAL A 132 -21.15 -5.07 1.74
CA VAL A 132 -21.08 -5.97 0.57
C VAL A 132 -20.99 -5.18 -0.74
N LYS A 133 -21.71 -4.05 -0.82
CA LYS A 133 -21.77 -3.20 -2.01
C LYS A 133 -20.65 -2.18 -2.10
N SER A 134 -19.72 -2.16 -1.14
CA SER A 134 -18.60 -1.22 -1.16
C SER A 134 -17.74 -1.42 -2.40
N CYS A 135 -17.47 -0.30 -3.07
CA CYS A 135 -16.51 -0.24 -4.15
C CYS A 135 -15.11 -0.45 -3.59
N THR A 136 -14.36 -1.38 -4.17
CA THR A 136 -12.94 -1.54 -3.83
C THR A 136 -12.07 -0.88 -4.88
N TRP A 137 -10.82 -0.62 -4.51
CA TRP A 137 -9.79 -0.15 -5.40
C TRP A 137 -8.66 -1.17 -5.44
N VAL A 138 -7.93 -1.19 -6.56
CA VAL A 138 -6.75 -2.04 -6.69
C VAL A 138 -5.52 -1.36 -6.12
N PHE A 139 -4.61 -2.18 -5.60
CA PHE A 139 -3.25 -1.73 -5.34
C PHE A 139 -2.47 -1.62 -6.67
N GLY A 140 -1.42 -0.81 -6.68
CA GLY A 140 -0.46 -0.73 -7.79
C GLY A 140 -0.40 0.61 -8.50
N ILE A 141 -1.36 1.51 -8.25
CA ILE A 141 -1.26 2.92 -8.57
C ILE A 141 -1.87 3.70 -7.41
N ASN A 142 -1.09 3.86 -6.34
CA ASN A 142 -1.59 4.47 -5.09
C ASN A 142 -0.71 5.64 -4.64
N MET A 143 -1.36 6.66 -4.10
CA MET A 143 -0.72 7.69 -3.29
C MET A 143 -0.98 7.36 -1.82
N LEU A 144 0.08 7.13 -1.05
CA LEU A 144 0.00 6.80 0.36
C LEU A 144 0.50 7.99 1.17
N ASP A 145 -0.36 8.54 2.04
CA ASP A 145 0.03 9.49 3.05
C ASP A 145 0.47 8.73 4.31
N VAL A 146 1.74 8.31 4.31
CA VAL A 146 2.32 7.53 5.40
C VAL A 146 2.48 8.33 6.69
N GLN A 147 2.48 9.67 6.61
CA GLN A 147 2.44 10.51 7.80
C GLN A 147 1.07 10.39 8.49
N GLU A 148 -0.01 10.53 7.74
CA GLU A 148 -1.37 10.39 8.28
C GLU A 148 -1.65 8.94 8.72
N TRP A 149 -1.15 7.96 7.98
CA TRP A 149 -1.20 6.55 8.36
C TRP A 149 -0.59 6.29 9.75
N ARG A 150 0.57 6.89 10.05
CA ARG A 150 1.21 6.78 11.37
C ARG A 150 0.39 7.44 12.46
N LYS A 151 -0.20 8.63 12.21
CA LYS A 151 -1.06 9.30 13.20
C LYS A 151 -2.27 8.43 13.57
N GLN A 152 -2.84 7.72 12.60
CA GLN A 152 -3.98 6.83 12.81
C GLN A 152 -3.57 5.43 13.29
N ASN A 153 -2.27 5.14 13.40
CA ASN A 153 -1.71 3.85 13.80
C ASN A 153 -2.29 2.65 13.03
N LEU A 154 -2.50 2.79 11.72
CA LEU A 154 -3.18 1.75 10.94
C LEU A 154 -2.38 0.46 10.82
N THR A 155 -1.05 0.52 10.89
CA THR A 155 -0.19 -0.68 10.99
C THR A 155 -0.41 -1.41 12.32
N GLY A 156 -0.68 -0.69 13.40
CA GLY A 156 -1.09 -1.28 14.68
C GLY A 156 -2.46 -1.94 14.61
N VAL A 157 -3.44 -1.29 13.96
CA VAL A 157 -4.76 -1.88 13.71
C VAL A 157 -4.65 -3.16 12.90
N TYR A 158 -3.84 -3.13 11.84
CA TYR A 158 -3.59 -4.29 11.00
C TYR A 158 -2.94 -5.43 11.79
N ARG A 159 -1.91 -5.18 12.61
CA ARG A 159 -1.31 -6.20 13.48
C ARG A 159 -2.31 -6.83 14.45
N LYS A 160 -3.17 -6.02 15.08
CA LYS A 160 -4.23 -6.54 15.95
C LYS A 160 -5.19 -7.45 15.20
N TYR A 161 -5.53 -7.13 13.95
CA TYR A 161 -6.33 -8.02 13.11
C TYR A 161 -5.63 -9.37 12.91
N LEU A 162 -4.32 -9.38 12.66
CA LEU A 162 -3.54 -10.62 12.49
C LEU A 162 -3.40 -11.46 13.76
N GLU A 163 -3.57 -10.86 14.93
CA GLU A 163 -3.51 -11.54 16.22
C GLU A 163 -4.88 -12.09 16.66
N LEU A 164 -5.97 -11.58 16.09
CA LEU A 164 -7.34 -12.01 16.38
C LEU A 164 -7.80 -13.23 15.57
N VAL A 165 -7.05 -13.56 14.51
CA VAL A 165 -7.27 -14.70 13.61
C VAL A 165 -6.20 -15.75 13.89
#